data_AF-D7KS32-F1
#
_entry.id   AF-D7KS32-F1
#
_cell.length_a   1.000
_cell.length_b   1.000
_cell.length_c   1.000
_cell.angle_alpha   90.00
_cell.angle_beta   90.00
_cell.angle_gamma   90.00
#
_symmetry.space_group_name_H-M   'P 1'
#
loop_
_entity.id
_entity.type
_entity.pdbx_description
1 polymer ?
#
loop_
_entity_poly.entity_id
_entity_poly.type
_entity_poly.pdbx_seq_one_letter_code
_entity_poly.pdbx_strand_id
1 'polypeptide(L)'
;MVADKSKKSKIEEKVEEENLEQIDEKLVLSIEKLQEIQDDLEKINEKASDEVLEVEQKYNVIRKPVYDKRNEVIQSIPDFWMTAFLSHPALGDLLTEEDQKIFKYLNSLEVEDAKDVKSGYSITFHFNSNPFFEDAKLTKTFTFLEEGTTKITATPIKWKEGKGLPNGVNHDDKKGNKRALPEESFFTWFTDAQHKEDAGDEIHDEVADIIKEDLWTLMKRILMEMMTVTKREKMTTRTTMKRRKLVRNDGSPR
;
A
#
# COMPACT_ATOMS: atom_id res chain seq x y z
N MET A 1 1.29 -88.48 -6.39
CA MET A 1 2.14 -87.39 -5.86
C MET A 1 1.67 -86.05 -6.44
N VAL A 2 0.60 -85.41 -5.93
CA VAL A 2 0.11 -84.10 -6.44
C VAL A 2 -0.58 -83.26 -5.33
N ALA A 3 -0.07 -83.26 -4.09
CA ALA A 3 -0.70 -82.51 -2.99
C ALA A 3 0.16 -81.36 -2.43
N ASP A 4 1.46 -81.32 -2.72
CA ASP A 4 2.39 -80.36 -2.08
C ASP A 4 2.47 -78.99 -2.75
N LYS A 5 2.23 -78.89 -4.07
CA LYS A 5 2.39 -77.61 -4.79
C LYS A 5 1.28 -76.60 -4.48
N SER A 6 0.04 -77.04 -4.26
CA SER A 6 -1.12 -76.15 -4.03
C SER A 6 -1.20 -75.59 -2.60
N LYS A 7 -0.57 -76.25 -1.63
CA LYS A 7 -0.46 -75.73 -0.25
C LYS A 7 0.65 -74.68 -0.12
N LYS A 8 1.70 -74.78 -0.93
CA LYS A 8 2.82 -73.83 -0.91
C LYS A 8 2.44 -72.46 -1.45
N SER A 9 1.70 -72.41 -2.57
CA SER A 9 1.24 -71.15 -3.18
C SER A 9 0.24 -70.38 -2.30
N LYS A 10 -0.64 -71.09 -1.58
CA LYS A 10 -1.66 -70.47 -0.71
C LYS A 10 -1.09 -69.93 0.61
N ILE A 11 0.08 -70.43 1.03
CA ILE A 11 0.82 -69.91 2.18
C ILE A 11 1.63 -68.67 1.75
N GLU A 12 2.23 -68.68 0.56
CA GLU A 12 2.92 -67.52 -0.01
C GLU A 12 1.97 -66.33 -0.25
N GLU A 13 0.77 -66.55 -0.83
CA GLU A 13 -0.26 -65.49 -0.97
C GLU A 13 -0.69 -64.90 0.38
N LYS A 14 -0.89 -65.74 1.40
CA LYS A 14 -1.27 -65.27 2.75
C LYS A 14 -0.17 -64.44 3.42
N VAL A 15 1.09 -64.82 3.22
CA VAL A 15 2.24 -64.10 3.76
C VAL A 15 2.44 -62.78 3.02
N GLU A 16 2.14 -62.72 1.73
CA GLU A 16 2.14 -61.45 0.97
C GLU A 16 0.98 -60.52 1.39
N GLU A 17 -0.23 -61.04 1.61
CA GLU A 17 -1.36 -60.27 2.15
C GLU A 17 -1.06 -59.73 3.57
N GLU A 18 -0.55 -60.56 4.49
CA GLU A 18 -0.18 -60.13 5.85
C GLU A 18 0.96 -59.10 5.85
N ASN A 19 1.92 -59.21 4.92
CA ASN A 19 2.98 -58.20 4.75
C ASN A 19 2.45 -56.88 4.17
N LEU A 20 1.50 -56.93 3.23
CA LEU A 20 0.85 -55.73 2.67
C LEU A 20 0.02 -55.01 3.73
N GLU A 21 -0.75 -55.73 4.55
CA GLU A 21 -1.50 -55.17 5.68
C GLU A 21 -0.57 -54.54 6.72
N GLN A 22 0.57 -55.18 7.04
CA GLN A 22 1.58 -54.60 7.93
C GLN A 22 2.25 -53.33 7.36
N ILE A 23 2.47 -53.29 6.04
CA ILE A 23 3.03 -52.10 5.38
C ILE A 23 2.03 -50.96 5.43
N ASP A 24 0.73 -51.24 5.23
CA ASP A 24 -0.35 -50.24 5.29
C ASP A 24 -0.51 -49.67 6.71
N GLU A 25 -0.54 -50.51 7.76
CA GLU A 25 -0.56 -50.04 9.16
C GLU A 25 0.67 -49.18 9.50
N LYS A 26 1.87 -49.60 9.06
CA LYS A 26 3.10 -48.84 9.31
C LYS A 26 3.12 -47.51 8.55
N LEU A 27 2.52 -47.47 7.37
CA LEU A 27 2.36 -46.23 6.58
C LEU A 27 1.41 -45.27 7.31
N VAL A 28 0.25 -45.75 7.76
CA VAL A 28 -0.72 -44.95 8.54
C VAL A 28 -0.05 -44.38 9.80
N LEU A 29 0.62 -45.21 10.60
CA LEU A 29 1.36 -44.75 11.79
C LEU A 29 2.45 -43.73 11.48
N SER A 30 3.08 -43.81 10.30
CA SER A 30 4.09 -42.84 9.87
C SER A 30 3.47 -41.52 9.46
N ILE A 31 2.29 -41.54 8.84
CA ILE A 31 1.52 -40.36 8.47
C ILE A 31 0.99 -39.65 9.73
N GLU A 32 0.47 -40.38 10.72
CA GLU A 32 0.03 -39.81 12.00
C GLU A 32 1.16 -39.09 12.72
N LYS A 33 2.35 -39.72 12.80
CA LYS A 33 3.55 -39.07 13.37
C LYS A 33 3.98 -37.83 12.58
N LEU A 34 3.85 -37.87 11.26
CA LEU A 34 4.14 -36.71 10.42
C LEU A 34 3.15 -35.57 10.70
N GLN A 35 1.86 -35.89 10.90
CA GLN A 35 0.85 -34.91 11.28
C GLN A 35 1.16 -34.29 12.64
N GLU A 36 1.52 -35.08 13.66
CA GLU A 36 1.93 -34.55 14.97
C GLU A 36 3.12 -33.57 14.86
N ILE A 37 4.12 -33.90 14.01
CA ILE A 37 5.26 -33.01 13.75
C ILE A 37 4.80 -31.71 13.06
N GLN A 38 3.86 -31.79 12.11
CA GLN A 38 3.31 -30.61 11.43
C GLN A 38 2.53 -29.71 12.39
N ASP A 39 1.73 -30.30 13.28
CA ASP A 39 0.99 -29.55 14.31
C ASP A 39 1.95 -28.85 15.29
N ASP A 40 3.07 -29.49 15.64
CA ASP A 40 4.09 -28.86 16.49
C ASP A 40 4.87 -27.75 15.75
N LEU A 41 5.10 -27.89 14.44
CA LEU A 41 5.67 -26.83 13.62
C LEU A 41 4.72 -25.63 13.51
N GLU A 42 3.42 -25.86 13.37
CA GLU A 42 2.40 -24.80 13.34
C GLU A 42 2.41 -23.99 14.64
N LYS A 43 2.44 -24.65 15.81
CA LYS A 43 2.56 -23.97 17.12
C LYS A 43 3.84 -23.13 17.24
N ILE A 44 4.97 -23.61 16.71
CA ILE A 44 6.22 -22.84 16.71
C ILE A 44 6.09 -21.60 15.81
N ASN A 45 5.48 -21.75 14.63
CA ASN A 45 5.25 -20.66 13.70
C ASN A 45 4.29 -19.61 14.29
N GLU A 46 3.20 -20.03 14.93
CA GLU A 46 2.28 -19.14 15.65
C GLU A 46 3.03 -18.33 16.72
N LYS A 47 3.85 -18.98 17.54
CA LYS A 47 4.64 -18.28 18.56
C LYS A 47 5.63 -17.27 17.96
N ALA A 48 6.32 -17.64 16.88
CA ALA A 48 7.21 -16.70 16.19
C ALA A 48 6.43 -15.51 15.59
N SER A 49 5.24 -15.79 15.05
CA SER A 49 4.29 -14.79 14.56
C SER A 49 3.93 -13.80 15.68
N ASP A 50 3.56 -14.29 16.86
CA ASP A 50 3.21 -13.47 18.01
C ASP A 50 4.38 -12.59 18.48
N GLU A 51 5.59 -13.15 18.59
CA GLU A 51 6.78 -12.39 18.98
C GLU A 51 7.10 -11.26 17.99
N VAL A 52 6.94 -11.49 16.67
CA VAL A 52 7.08 -10.44 15.65
C VAL A 52 6.03 -9.35 15.86
N LEU A 53 4.77 -9.72 16.11
CA LEU A 53 3.68 -8.78 16.31
C LEU A 53 3.91 -7.90 17.55
N GLU A 54 4.38 -8.48 18.66
CA GLU A 54 4.72 -7.73 19.88
C GLU A 54 5.82 -6.70 19.62
N VAL A 55 6.85 -7.07 18.85
CA VAL A 55 7.94 -6.17 18.46
C VAL A 55 7.42 -5.03 17.62
N GLU A 56 6.59 -5.29 16.61
CA GLU A 56 6.01 -4.27 15.74
C GLU A 56 5.11 -3.30 16.52
N GLN A 57 4.22 -3.82 17.38
CA GLN A 57 3.38 -3.00 18.26
C GLN A 57 4.21 -2.09 19.16
N LYS A 58 5.26 -2.62 19.79
CA LYS A 58 6.18 -1.85 20.62
C LYS A 58 6.80 -0.70 19.85
N TYR A 59 7.29 -0.95 18.64
CA TYR A 59 7.91 0.09 17.82
C TYR A 59 6.90 1.07 17.22
N ASN A 60 5.65 0.67 16.97
CA ASN A 60 4.59 1.58 16.56
C ASN A 60 4.30 2.63 17.65
N VAL A 61 4.22 2.21 18.91
CA VAL A 61 4.06 3.14 20.04
C VAL A 61 5.25 4.11 20.16
N ILE A 62 6.47 3.63 19.89
CA ILE A 62 7.68 4.47 19.94
C ILE A 62 7.77 5.42 18.73
N ARG A 63 7.34 4.98 17.54
CA ARG A 63 7.33 5.78 16.30
C ARG A 63 6.28 6.88 16.33
N LYS A 64 5.10 6.63 16.88
CA LYS A 64 3.96 7.57 16.90
C LYS A 64 4.33 8.99 17.39
N PRO A 65 4.95 9.21 18.57
CA PRO A 65 5.33 10.56 19.01
C PRO A 65 6.40 11.23 18.12
N VAL A 66 7.20 10.45 17.38
CA VAL A 66 8.14 10.99 16.39
C VAL A 66 7.41 11.42 15.12
N TYR A 67 6.43 10.63 14.67
CA TYR A 67 5.55 10.99 13.55
C TYR A 67 4.69 12.20 13.86
N ASP A 68 4.15 12.32 15.08
CA ASP A 68 3.35 13.46 15.50
C ASP A 68 4.20 14.75 15.49
N LYS A 69 5.41 14.70 16.07
CA LYS A 69 6.38 15.84 16.00
C LYS A 69 6.76 16.19 14.56
N ARG A 70 6.92 15.18 13.70
CA ARG A 70 7.17 15.41 12.27
C ARG A 70 5.98 16.14 11.64
N ASN A 71 4.77 15.73 11.95
CA ASN A 71 3.55 16.34 11.41
C ASN A 71 3.42 17.81 11.84
N GLU A 72 3.69 18.12 13.12
CA GLU A 72 3.74 19.50 13.63
C GLU A 72 4.73 20.38 12.86
N VAL A 73 5.91 19.87 12.53
CA VAL A 73 6.90 20.61 11.74
C VAL A 73 6.42 20.77 10.30
N ILE A 74 5.87 19.73 9.69
CA ILE A 74 5.36 19.77 8.31
C ILE A 74 4.25 20.81 8.15
N GLN A 75 3.36 20.97 9.13
CA GLN A 75 2.29 21.98 9.10
C GLN A 75 2.82 23.42 8.97
N SER A 76 4.08 23.67 9.36
CA SER A 76 4.72 24.98 9.19
C SER A 76 5.31 25.21 7.78
N ILE A 77 5.31 24.19 6.93
CA ILE A 77 5.85 24.22 5.57
C ILE A 77 4.68 24.25 4.57
N PRO A 78 4.44 25.38 3.90
CA PRO A 78 3.37 25.50 2.91
C PRO A 78 3.51 24.48 1.79
N ASP A 79 2.38 23.92 1.34
CA ASP A 79 2.27 23.01 0.19
C ASP A 79 3.21 21.78 0.26
N PHE A 80 3.62 21.37 1.47
CA PHE A 80 4.60 20.30 1.66
C PHE A 80 4.16 19.00 1.02
N TRP A 81 2.95 18.51 1.34
CA TRP A 81 2.48 17.22 0.84
C TRP A 81 2.22 17.24 -0.67
N MET A 82 1.67 18.34 -1.21
CA MET A 82 1.56 18.54 -2.65
C MET A 82 2.95 18.45 -3.32
N THR A 83 3.93 19.16 -2.78
CA THR A 83 5.31 19.15 -3.30
C THR A 83 5.95 17.76 -3.19
N ALA A 84 5.71 17.06 -2.09
CA ALA A 84 6.22 15.70 -1.87
C ALA A 84 5.66 14.71 -2.89
N PHE A 85 4.36 14.75 -3.14
CA PHE A 85 3.71 13.93 -4.19
C PHE A 85 4.27 14.25 -5.56
N LEU A 86 4.32 15.52 -5.96
CA LEU A 86 4.83 15.95 -7.27
C LEU A 86 6.32 15.65 -7.48
N SER A 87 7.10 15.58 -6.40
CA SER A 87 8.52 15.23 -6.48
C SER A 87 8.75 13.72 -6.60
N HIS A 88 7.77 12.89 -6.22
CA HIS A 88 7.92 11.45 -6.27
C HIS A 88 7.70 10.93 -7.70
N PRO A 89 8.64 10.18 -8.30
CA PRO A 89 8.59 9.80 -9.72
C PRO A 89 7.30 9.12 -10.16
N ALA A 90 6.73 8.25 -9.31
CA ALA A 90 5.52 7.51 -9.64
C ALA A 90 4.22 8.22 -9.22
N LEU A 91 4.26 9.13 -8.24
CA LEU A 91 3.04 9.80 -7.76
C LEU A 91 2.81 11.14 -8.45
N GLY A 92 3.88 11.81 -8.91
CA GLY A 92 3.77 13.10 -9.56
C GLY A 92 2.96 13.05 -10.85
N ASP A 93 3.12 11.96 -11.62
CA ASP A 93 2.39 11.75 -12.88
C ASP A 93 0.91 11.38 -12.66
N LEU A 94 0.50 11.03 -11.43
CA LEU A 94 -0.90 10.72 -11.09
C LEU A 94 -1.73 11.96 -10.78
N LEU A 95 -1.10 13.12 -10.54
CA LEU A 95 -1.81 14.34 -10.16
C LEU A 95 -2.08 15.23 -11.37
N THR A 96 -3.34 15.30 -11.78
CA THR A 96 -3.80 16.25 -12.80
C THR A 96 -3.71 17.70 -12.31
N GLU A 97 -3.80 18.68 -13.22
CA GLU A 97 -3.80 20.10 -12.83
C GLU A 97 -4.96 20.47 -11.88
N GLU A 98 -6.11 19.82 -12.01
CA GLU A 98 -7.24 20.02 -11.09
C GLU A 98 -6.96 19.38 -9.72
N ASP A 99 -6.37 18.18 -9.68
CA ASP A 99 -6.00 17.52 -8.42
C ASP A 99 -5.02 18.37 -7.63
N GLN A 100 -4.04 18.98 -8.31
CA GLN A 100 -3.08 19.89 -7.67
C GLN A 100 -3.78 21.07 -6.98
N LYS A 101 -4.90 21.58 -7.50
CA LYS A 101 -5.66 22.65 -6.83
C LYS A 101 -6.32 22.17 -5.55
N ILE A 102 -6.72 20.91 -5.49
CA ILE A 102 -7.27 20.27 -4.29
C ILE A 102 -6.15 19.98 -3.29
N PHE A 103 -5.01 19.47 -3.76
CA PHE A 103 -3.83 19.17 -2.94
C PHE A 103 -3.21 20.40 -2.25
N LYS A 104 -3.47 21.62 -2.73
CA LYS A 104 -3.14 22.86 -1.98
C LYS A 104 -3.82 22.95 -0.61
N TYR A 105 -4.92 22.22 -0.42
CA TYR A 105 -5.64 22.15 0.85
C TYR A 105 -5.24 20.94 1.71
N LEU A 106 -4.38 20.05 1.21
CA LEU A 106 -3.86 18.90 1.95
C LEU A 106 -2.87 19.38 3.02
N ASN A 107 -3.25 19.28 4.29
CA ASN A 107 -2.45 19.78 5.42
C ASN A 107 -1.65 18.68 6.13
N SER A 108 -2.14 17.44 6.10
CA SER A 108 -1.54 16.29 6.75
C SER A 108 -1.85 15.02 5.95
N LEU A 109 -0.89 14.11 5.92
CA LEU A 109 -1.04 12.74 5.50
C LEU A 109 -0.68 11.89 6.71
N GLU A 110 -1.43 10.82 6.96
CA GLU A 110 -1.17 9.90 8.05
C GLU A 110 -1.30 8.46 7.55
N VAL A 111 -0.32 7.63 7.88
CA VAL A 111 -0.40 6.18 7.66
C VAL A 111 -0.29 5.51 9.02
N GLU A 112 -1.33 4.76 9.36
CA GLU A 112 -1.47 4.09 10.65
C GLU A 112 -1.73 2.60 10.42
N ASP A 113 -0.85 1.76 10.95
CA ASP A 113 -1.07 0.31 11.01
C ASP A 113 -2.23 0.02 11.97
N ALA A 114 -2.97 -1.05 11.69
CA ALA A 114 -3.96 -1.56 12.62
C ALA A 114 -3.31 -2.03 13.92
N LYS A 115 -4.12 -2.16 14.98
CA LYS A 115 -3.62 -2.56 16.31
C LYS A 115 -2.93 -3.93 16.25
N ASP A 116 -3.53 -4.85 15.51
CA ASP A 116 -2.81 -6.00 14.98
C ASP A 116 -2.20 -5.59 13.64
N VAL A 117 -0.87 -5.46 13.59
CA VAL A 117 -0.15 -4.94 12.42
C VAL A 117 -0.35 -5.84 11.19
N LYS A 118 -0.66 -7.12 11.41
CA LYS A 118 -0.97 -8.08 10.33
C LYS A 118 -2.39 -7.97 9.81
N SER A 119 -3.28 -7.29 10.53
CA SER A 119 -4.67 -7.12 10.14
C SER A 119 -4.90 -5.97 9.16
N GLY A 120 -3.87 -5.15 8.87
CA GLY A 120 -3.94 -4.11 7.85
C GLY A 120 -3.46 -2.73 8.29
N TYR A 121 -3.80 -1.71 7.51
CA TYR A 121 -3.40 -0.32 7.72
C TYR A 121 -4.39 0.65 7.07
N SER A 122 -4.29 1.92 7.44
CA SER A 122 -5.07 3.00 6.83
C SER A 122 -4.18 4.16 6.40
N ILE A 123 -4.55 4.78 5.28
CA ILE A 123 -3.94 5.99 4.74
C ILE A 123 -5.00 7.10 4.80
N THR A 124 -4.73 8.15 5.57
CA THR A 124 -5.64 9.26 5.78
C THR A 124 -5.04 10.56 5.28
N PHE A 125 -5.75 11.21 4.36
CA PHE A 125 -5.46 12.54 3.85
C PHE A 125 -6.33 13.55 4.60
N HIS A 126 -5.73 14.53 5.25
CA HIS A 126 -6.43 15.58 5.98
C HIS A 126 -6.44 16.87 5.18
N PHE A 127 -7.62 17.46 5.03
CA PHE A 127 -7.80 18.67 4.25
C PHE A 127 -8.27 19.82 5.13
N ASN A 128 -7.72 21.00 4.87
CA ASN A 128 -8.33 22.24 5.30
C ASN A 128 -9.68 22.46 4.59
N SER A 129 -10.49 23.37 5.13
CA SER A 129 -11.72 23.79 4.46
C SER A 129 -11.41 24.25 3.03
N ASN A 130 -12.09 23.64 2.05
CA ASN A 130 -11.79 23.82 0.63
C ASN A 130 -13.08 23.92 -0.19
N PRO A 131 -13.03 24.47 -1.42
CA PRO A 131 -14.22 24.67 -2.25
C PRO A 131 -14.68 23.44 -3.02
N PHE A 132 -14.01 22.28 -2.91
CA PHE A 132 -14.22 21.12 -3.77
C PHE A 132 -15.11 20.04 -3.16
N PHE A 133 -14.92 19.72 -1.88
CA PHE A 133 -15.73 18.75 -1.14
C PHE A 133 -15.95 19.18 0.32
N GLU A 134 -16.84 18.49 1.02
CA GLU A 134 -17.19 18.76 2.42
C GLU A 134 -16.28 18.06 3.43
N ASP A 135 -15.69 16.92 3.04
CA ASP A 135 -14.92 16.07 3.95
C ASP A 135 -13.64 16.75 4.45
N ALA A 136 -13.41 16.70 5.76
CA ALA A 136 -12.15 17.17 6.35
C ALA A 136 -11.03 16.13 6.26
N LYS A 137 -11.38 14.87 5.99
CA LYS A 137 -10.43 13.77 5.81
C LYS A 137 -10.95 12.75 4.81
N LEU A 138 -10.05 12.19 4.01
CA LEU A 138 -10.31 11.06 3.14
C LEU A 138 -9.41 9.90 3.57
N THR A 139 -10.02 8.82 4.04
CA THR A 139 -9.30 7.62 4.50
C THR A 139 -9.54 6.47 3.54
N LYS A 140 -8.47 5.76 3.19
CA LYS A 140 -8.50 4.44 2.53
C LYS A 140 -7.88 3.42 3.48
N THR A 141 -8.60 2.34 3.77
CA THR A 141 -8.23 1.30 4.74
C THR A 141 -8.13 -0.04 4.04
N PHE A 142 -7.02 -0.73 4.27
CA PHE A 142 -6.74 -2.08 3.82
C PHE A 142 -6.84 -2.99 5.04
N THR A 143 -7.69 -4.01 4.97
CA THR A 143 -7.89 -4.99 6.05
C THR A 143 -7.54 -6.38 5.52
N PHE A 144 -6.54 -7.01 6.11
CA PHE A 144 -6.10 -8.35 5.75
C PHE A 144 -6.85 -9.37 6.62
N LEU A 145 -7.58 -10.27 5.98
CA LEU A 145 -8.37 -11.31 6.63
C LEU A 145 -7.56 -12.60 6.72
N GLU A 146 -7.82 -13.42 7.73
CA GLU A 146 -7.10 -14.69 7.99
C GLU A 146 -7.19 -15.68 6.81
N GLU A 147 -8.24 -15.57 6.00
CA GLU A 147 -8.46 -16.38 4.78
C GLU A 147 -7.56 -15.97 3.60
N GLY A 148 -6.63 -15.04 3.80
CA GLY A 148 -5.72 -14.50 2.78
C GLY A 148 -6.36 -13.44 1.88
N THR A 149 -7.62 -13.09 2.12
CA THR A 149 -8.34 -12.06 1.36
C THR A 149 -8.09 -10.67 1.94
N THR A 150 -7.96 -9.67 1.05
CA THR A 150 -7.82 -8.26 1.44
C THR A 150 -9.12 -7.53 1.19
N LYS A 151 -9.66 -6.85 2.21
CA LYS A 151 -10.79 -5.95 2.09
C LYS A 151 -10.31 -4.50 2.03
N ILE A 152 -10.79 -3.75 1.04
CA ILE A 152 -10.46 -2.33 0.89
C ILE A 152 -11.71 -1.50 1.11
N THR A 153 -11.62 -0.53 2.02
CA THR A 153 -12.68 0.46 2.23
C THR A 153 -12.12 1.86 2.05
N ALA A 154 -12.91 2.76 1.48
CA ALA A 154 -12.50 4.13 1.22
C ALA A 154 -13.62 5.11 1.58
N THR A 155 -13.25 6.32 1.99
CA THR A 155 -14.19 7.39 2.29
C THR A 155 -14.85 7.88 0.99
N PRO A 156 -16.18 7.77 0.84
CA PRO A 156 -16.88 8.33 -0.31
C PRO A 156 -16.79 9.86 -0.28
N ILE A 157 -16.29 10.45 -1.36
CA ILE A 157 -16.03 11.90 -1.42
C ILE A 157 -17.35 12.66 -1.64
N LYS A 158 -17.67 13.59 -0.74
CA LYS A 158 -18.84 14.47 -0.82
C LYS A 158 -18.52 15.74 -1.59
N TRP A 159 -18.49 15.61 -2.91
CA TRP A 159 -18.23 16.72 -3.82
C TRP A 159 -19.27 17.84 -3.67
N LYS A 160 -18.79 19.08 -3.66
CA LYS A 160 -19.64 20.27 -3.72
C LYS A 160 -20.20 20.48 -5.12
N GLU A 161 -21.25 21.28 -5.21
CA GLU A 161 -21.96 21.55 -6.46
C GLU A 161 -21.02 22.02 -7.59
N GLY A 162 -21.04 21.31 -8.71
CA GLY A 162 -20.20 21.61 -9.89
C GLY A 162 -18.69 21.34 -9.71
N LYS A 163 -18.29 20.60 -8.66
CA LYS A 163 -16.88 20.28 -8.35
C LYS A 163 -16.54 18.79 -8.37
N GLY A 164 -17.50 17.93 -8.71
CA GLY A 164 -17.27 16.49 -8.85
C GLY A 164 -16.31 16.13 -9.99
N LEU A 165 -15.88 14.87 -10.00
CA LEU A 165 -15.02 14.31 -11.04
C LEU A 165 -15.63 14.53 -12.44
N PRO A 166 -14.83 14.88 -13.48
CA PRO A 166 -15.31 15.04 -14.85
C PRO A 166 -15.99 13.78 -15.42
N ASN A 167 -15.82 12.62 -14.77
CA ASN A 167 -16.37 11.33 -15.18
C ASN A 167 -17.67 10.95 -14.43
N GLY A 168 -18.32 11.88 -13.74
CA GLY A 168 -19.57 11.65 -13.00
C GLY A 168 -20.84 11.51 -13.84
N VAL A 169 -20.86 10.64 -14.86
CA VAL A 169 -22.11 10.19 -15.52
C VAL A 169 -22.04 8.70 -15.83
N ASN A 170 -22.96 7.95 -15.21
CA ASN A 170 -23.52 6.63 -15.57
C ASN A 170 -22.85 5.89 -16.74
N HIS A 171 -22.47 4.64 -16.50
CA HIS A 171 -21.94 3.70 -17.48
C HIS A 171 -22.97 3.19 -18.52
N ASP A 172 -24.06 3.93 -18.73
CA ASP A 172 -25.04 3.69 -19.78
C ASP A 172 -25.03 4.89 -20.75
N ASP A 173 -24.82 4.60 -22.04
CA ASP A 173 -24.84 5.50 -23.21
C ASP A 173 -23.56 6.27 -23.57
N LYS A 174 -22.65 5.63 -24.35
CA LYS A 174 -22.59 5.87 -25.81
C LYS A 174 -21.39 5.22 -26.51
N LYS A 175 -21.77 4.41 -27.49
CA LYS A 175 -21.05 3.97 -28.68
C LYS A 175 -20.31 5.13 -29.39
N GLY A 176 -19.01 4.96 -29.64
CA GLY A 176 -18.29 5.54 -30.77
C GLY A 176 -17.79 6.99 -30.64
N ASN A 177 -16.52 7.17 -30.30
CA ASN A 177 -15.52 7.89 -31.12
C ASN A 177 -14.16 7.80 -30.43
N LYS A 178 -13.08 7.64 -31.20
CA LYS A 178 -11.70 7.79 -30.70
C LYS A 178 -11.54 9.19 -30.09
N ARG A 179 -11.57 9.32 -28.77
CA ARG A 179 -11.28 10.54 -28.02
C ARG A 179 -10.14 10.22 -27.07
N ALA A 180 -9.24 11.18 -26.85
CA ALA A 180 -8.13 11.06 -25.91
C ALA A 180 -8.67 10.54 -24.56
N LEU A 181 -7.94 9.60 -23.95
CA LEU A 181 -8.25 9.10 -22.62
C LEU A 181 -8.41 10.31 -21.69
N PRO A 182 -9.55 10.47 -20.99
CA PRO A 182 -9.67 11.52 -19.98
C PRO A 182 -8.51 11.36 -19.00
N GLU A 183 -7.82 12.46 -18.68
CA GLU A 183 -6.89 12.46 -17.55
C GLU A 183 -7.67 11.99 -16.32
N GLU A 184 -7.32 10.81 -15.81
CA GLU A 184 -7.99 10.22 -14.67
C GLU A 184 -7.52 10.96 -13.42
N SER A 185 -8.47 11.50 -12.65
CA SER A 185 -8.16 12.23 -11.42
C SER A 185 -7.70 11.26 -10.35
N PHE A 186 -6.67 11.63 -9.59
CA PHE A 186 -6.18 10.84 -8.45
C PHE A 186 -7.29 10.44 -7.46
N PHE A 187 -8.35 11.26 -7.33
CA PHE A 187 -9.43 11.00 -6.39
C PHE A 187 -10.31 9.79 -6.77
N THR A 188 -10.18 9.21 -7.98
CA THR A 188 -10.78 7.91 -8.32
C THR A 188 -10.20 6.77 -7.49
N TRP A 189 -8.99 6.93 -6.94
CA TRP A 189 -8.38 5.94 -6.03
C TRP A 189 -9.20 5.69 -4.75
N PHE A 190 -10.08 6.62 -4.37
CA PHE A 190 -11.04 6.45 -3.26
C PHE A 190 -12.38 5.83 -3.70
N THR A 191 -12.65 5.70 -4.99
CA THR A 191 -13.86 5.04 -5.53
C THR A 191 -13.58 3.60 -5.98
N ASP A 192 -12.36 3.32 -6.44
CA ASP A 192 -11.96 2.03 -7.02
C ASP A 192 -11.93 0.87 -6.00
N ALA A 193 -12.08 1.17 -4.71
CA ALA A 193 -12.14 0.18 -3.64
C ALA A 193 -13.29 -0.83 -3.82
N GLN A 194 -14.39 -0.43 -4.47
CA GLN A 194 -15.58 -1.28 -4.63
C GLN A 194 -15.44 -2.37 -5.71
N HIS A 195 -14.47 -2.25 -6.62
CA HIS A 195 -14.33 -3.17 -7.75
C HIS A 195 -13.31 -4.30 -7.52
N LYS A 196 -12.53 -4.23 -6.44
CA LYS A 196 -11.45 -5.20 -6.17
C LYS A 196 -11.86 -6.35 -5.24
N GLU A 197 -13.07 -6.33 -4.67
CA GLU A 197 -13.58 -7.40 -3.76
C GLU A 197 -13.90 -8.72 -4.50
N ASP A 198 -14.15 -8.70 -5.82
CA ASP A 198 -14.63 -9.86 -6.60
C ASP A 198 -13.52 -10.70 -7.27
N ALA A 199 -12.24 -10.33 -7.09
CA ALA A 199 -11.14 -10.89 -7.90
C ALA A 199 -10.45 -12.13 -7.30
N GLY A 200 -10.66 -12.48 -6.02
CA GLY A 200 -10.06 -13.67 -5.39
C GLY A 200 -8.52 -13.69 -5.27
N ASP A 201 -7.81 -12.77 -5.93
CA ASP A 201 -6.36 -12.61 -5.91
C ASP A 201 -5.91 -11.56 -4.88
N GLU A 202 -4.65 -11.65 -4.42
CA GLU A 202 -4.00 -10.62 -3.60
C GLU A 202 -4.18 -9.24 -4.24
N ILE A 203 -4.93 -8.37 -3.56
CA ILE A 203 -5.18 -7.02 -4.06
C ILE A 203 -3.92 -6.18 -3.86
N HIS A 204 -3.07 -6.13 -4.87
CA HIS A 204 -1.92 -5.23 -4.91
C HIS A 204 -2.38 -3.81 -5.30
N ASP A 205 -2.10 -2.81 -4.45
CA ASP A 205 -2.40 -1.40 -4.69
C ASP A 205 -1.10 -0.60 -4.66
N GLU A 206 -0.49 -0.44 -5.84
CA GLU A 206 0.83 0.18 -6.00
C GLU A 206 0.88 1.60 -5.43
N VAL A 207 -0.23 2.36 -5.51
CA VAL A 207 -0.32 3.71 -4.93
C VAL A 207 -0.24 3.63 -3.40
N ALA A 208 -0.93 2.67 -2.78
CA ALA A 208 -0.88 2.46 -1.34
C ALA A 208 0.53 2.07 -0.88
N ASP A 209 1.18 1.16 -1.61
CA ASP A 209 2.53 0.68 -1.29
C ASP A 209 3.56 1.80 -1.41
N ILE A 210 3.50 2.60 -2.46
CA ILE A 210 4.38 3.77 -2.62
C ILE A 210 4.15 4.77 -1.49
N ILE A 211 2.89 5.05 -1.14
CA ILE A 211 2.59 6.00 -0.05
C ILE A 211 3.13 5.47 1.28
N LYS A 212 2.89 4.20 1.61
CA LYS A 212 3.29 3.60 2.88
C LYS A 212 4.79 3.38 2.98
N GLU A 213 5.42 2.81 1.96
CA GLU A 213 6.79 2.30 2.01
C GLU A 213 7.85 3.27 1.44
N ASP A 214 7.48 4.28 0.67
CA ASP A 214 8.41 5.33 0.20
C ASP A 214 8.05 6.70 0.78
N LEU A 215 6.87 7.22 0.44
CA LEU A 215 6.48 8.59 0.81
C LEU A 215 6.44 8.79 2.33
N TRP A 216 5.83 7.85 3.06
CA TRP A 216 5.62 7.94 4.51
C TRP A 216 6.86 7.57 5.33
N THR A 217 7.52 6.46 5.02
CA THR A 217 8.66 5.91 5.78
C THR A 217 10.01 6.49 5.33
N LEU A 218 10.21 6.73 4.03
CA LEU A 218 11.47 7.20 3.45
C LEU A 218 11.47 8.71 3.15
N MET A 219 10.67 9.48 3.88
CA MET A 219 10.62 10.95 3.76
C MET A 219 12.01 11.62 3.87
N LYS A 220 13.02 10.98 4.49
CA LYS A 220 14.40 11.47 4.48
C LYS A 220 14.99 11.63 3.06
N ARG A 221 14.67 10.70 2.14
CA ARG A 221 15.10 10.77 0.73
C ARG A 221 14.44 11.95 0.02
N ILE A 222 13.12 12.07 0.18
CA ILE A 222 12.33 13.16 -0.39
C ILE A 222 12.76 14.52 0.17
N LEU A 223 13.03 14.62 1.48
CA LEU A 223 13.57 15.82 2.11
C LEU A 223 14.96 16.18 1.58
N MET A 224 15.82 15.18 1.33
CA MET A 224 17.15 15.39 0.75
C MET A 224 17.04 15.93 -0.69
N GLU A 225 16.10 15.43 -1.48
CA GLU A 225 15.81 15.93 -2.82
C GLU A 225 15.19 17.34 -2.79
N MET A 226 14.18 17.59 -1.96
CA MET A 226 13.61 18.93 -1.77
C MET A 226 14.66 19.96 -1.33
N MET A 227 15.53 19.60 -0.38
CA MET A 227 16.65 20.45 0.05
C MET A 227 17.64 20.69 -1.10
N THR A 228 17.86 19.71 -1.97
CA THR A 228 18.75 19.83 -3.13
C THR A 228 18.16 20.74 -4.20
N VAL A 229 16.87 20.58 -4.53
CA VAL A 229 16.12 21.44 -5.46
C VAL A 229 16.09 22.88 -4.94
N THR A 230 15.71 23.08 -3.68
CA THR A 230 15.68 24.42 -3.05
C THR A 230 17.06 25.09 -3.03
N LYS A 231 18.13 24.33 -2.79
CA LYS A 231 19.52 24.85 -2.87
C LYS A 231 19.87 25.26 -4.30
N ARG A 232 19.51 24.46 -5.31
CA ARG A 232 19.74 24.77 -6.73
C ARG A 232 19.00 26.04 -7.14
N GLU A 233 17.71 26.18 -6.80
CA GLU A 233 16.91 27.35 -7.13
C GLU A 233 17.44 28.64 -6.47
N LYS A 234 17.83 28.59 -5.19
CA LYS A 234 18.45 29.72 -4.49
C LYS A 234 19.78 30.12 -5.12
N MET A 235 20.57 29.16 -5.60
CA MET A 235 21.85 29.40 -6.26
C MET A 235 21.66 30.03 -7.65
N THR A 236 20.71 29.53 -8.43
CA THR A 236 20.31 30.11 -9.72
C THR A 236 19.84 31.55 -9.53
N THR A 237 18.88 31.78 -8.63
CA THR A 237 18.31 33.12 -8.37
C THR A 237 19.37 34.13 -7.93
N ARG A 238 20.32 33.74 -7.07
CA ARG A 238 21.46 34.58 -6.67
C ARG A 238 22.36 34.93 -7.85
N THR A 239 22.59 33.98 -8.76
CA THR A 239 23.41 34.18 -9.96
C THR A 239 22.73 35.11 -10.95
N THR A 240 21.41 34.97 -11.16
CA THR A 240 20.62 35.86 -12.02
C THR A 240 20.55 37.29 -11.46
N MET A 241 20.40 37.46 -10.14
CA MET A 241 20.44 38.77 -9.49
C MET A 241 21.81 39.44 -9.59
N LYS A 242 22.91 38.69 -9.42
CA LYS A 242 24.28 39.21 -9.60
C LYS A 242 24.52 39.68 -11.05
N ARG A 243 24.10 38.90 -12.05
CA ARG A 243 24.19 39.30 -13.47
C ARG A 243 23.37 40.55 -13.77
N ARG A 244 22.14 40.67 -13.27
CA ARG A 244 21.30 41.88 -13.45
C ARG A 244 21.90 43.13 -12.80
N LYS A 245 22.59 43.00 -11.65
CA LYS A 245 23.31 44.12 -11.02
C LYS A 245 24.53 44.56 -11.82
N LEU A 246 25.31 43.63 -12.38
CA LEU A 246 26.45 43.99 -13.24
C LEU A 246 25.99 44.77 -14.49
N VAL A 247 24.95 44.30 -15.17
CA VAL A 247 24.43 44.93 -16.39
C VAL A 247 23.88 46.35 -16.13
N ARG A 248 23.37 46.64 -14.93
CA ARG A 248 22.92 48.01 -14.57
C ARG A 248 24.07 48.96 -14.26
N ASN A 249 25.23 48.47 -13.84
CA ASN A 249 26.40 49.32 -13.53
C ASN A 249 27.21 49.69 -14.78
N ASP A 250 27.14 48.90 -15.86
CA ASP A 250 27.80 49.22 -17.15
C ASP A 250 26.99 50.18 -18.04
N GLY A 251 25.79 50.59 -17.62
CA GLY A 251 24.86 51.39 -18.41
C GLY A 251 24.76 52.87 -18.05
N SER A 252 25.67 53.45 -17.26
CA SER A 252 25.70 54.90 -17.00
C SER A 252 26.85 55.56 -17.77
N PRO A 253 26.58 56.26 -18.88
CA PRO A 253 27.57 57.12 -19.53
C PRO A 253 27.73 58.39 -18.71
N ARG A 254 28.98 58.74 -18.39
CA ARG A 254 29.37 60.13 -18.09
C ARG A 254 29.49 60.92 -19.39
#